data_AF-A0A4Q5S354-F1
#
_entry.id   AF-A0A4Q5S354-F1
#
_cell.length_a   1.000
_cell.length_b   1.000
_cell.length_c   1.000
_cell.angle_alpha   90.00
_cell.angle_beta   90.00
_cell.angle_gamma   90.00
#
_symmetry.space_group_name_H-M   'P 1'
#
loop_
_entity.id
_entity.type
_entity.pdbx_description
1 polymer ?
#
loop_
_entity_poly.entity_id
_entity_poly.type
_entity_poly.pdbx_seq_one_letter_code
_entity_poly.pdbx_strand_id
1 'polypeptide(L)'
;MLKKPIELLLKESAEEGENTLKRTLGPLNLILIGIGIIIGAGLFSLTGIAAGQHSGPAVTISFLIAALGCTFAALCYAEFSAMIPVAGSAYTYSYATMGELFAWIIGWDLMLEYAVGAATVAISWSQYLT
;
A
#
# COMPACT_ATOMS: atom_id res chain seq x y z
N MET A 1 -8.10 26.57 -0.49
CA MET A 1 -7.88 25.12 -0.36
C MET A 1 -6.49 24.84 -0.93
N LEU A 2 -5.47 24.76 -0.08
CA LEU A 2 -4.08 24.61 -0.51
C LEU A 2 -3.88 23.19 -1.06
N LYS A 3 -3.65 23.08 -2.37
CA LYS A 3 -3.17 21.87 -3.03
C LYS A 3 -1.69 22.08 -3.32
N LYS A 4 -0.83 21.08 -3.10
CA LYS A 4 0.57 21.19 -3.54
C LYS A 4 0.51 21.12 -5.06
N PRO A 5 1.06 22.11 -5.78
CA PRO A 5 1.11 22.01 -7.23
C PRO A 5 1.95 20.79 -7.60
N ILE A 6 1.45 19.99 -8.53
CA ILE A 6 2.09 18.76 -8.98
C ILE A 6 3.51 19.03 -9.49
N GLU A 7 3.74 20.20 -10.09
CA GLU A 7 5.06 20.67 -10.53
C GLU A 7 6.09 20.72 -9.40
N LEU A 8 5.69 21.11 -8.17
CA LEU A 8 6.59 21.10 -7.01
C LEU A 8 6.93 19.67 -6.58
N LEU A 9 5.95 18.76 -6.58
CA LEU A 9 6.16 17.35 -6.24
C LEU A 9 7.08 16.66 -7.27
N LEU A 10 6.87 16.95 -8.55
CA LEU A 10 7.72 16.45 -9.63
C LEU A 10 9.15 17.00 -9.49
N LYS A 11 9.30 18.29 -9.18
CA LYS A 11 10.60 18.92 -8.96
C LYS A 11 11.34 18.30 -7.77
N GLU A 12 10.68 18.08 -6.64
CA GLU A 12 11.24 17.37 -5.48
C GLU A 12 11.64 15.92 -5.83
N SER A 13 10.86 15.24 -6.68
CA SER A 13 11.17 13.86 -7.11
C SER A 13 12.27 13.75 -8.17
N ALA A 14 12.58 14.87 -8.84
CA ALA A 14 13.54 14.99 -9.94
C ALA A 14 14.83 15.69 -9.52
N GLU A 15 15.04 15.94 -8.22
CA GLU A 15 16.33 16.40 -7.73
C GLU A 15 17.40 15.31 -8.00
N GLU A 16 18.49 15.73 -8.65
CA GLU A 16 19.65 14.89 -8.96
C GLU A 16 20.90 15.53 -8.34
N GLY A 17 21.68 14.76 -7.59
CA GLY A 17 22.89 15.23 -6.88
C GLY A 17 23.47 14.20 -5.91
N GLU A 18 24.58 14.52 -5.23
CA GLU A 18 25.26 13.61 -4.30
C GLU A 18 24.37 13.12 -3.13
N ASN A 19 23.30 13.83 -2.81
CA ASN A 19 22.32 13.47 -1.78
C ASN A 19 21.08 12.72 -2.31
N THR A 20 21.12 12.20 -3.53
CA THR A 20 19.94 11.59 -4.20
C THR A 20 20.17 10.11 -4.52
N LEU A 21 19.09 9.31 -4.51
CA LEU A 21 19.17 7.87 -4.75
C LEU A 21 19.29 7.56 -6.25
N LYS A 22 20.22 6.68 -6.61
CA LYS A 22 20.32 6.16 -7.99
C LYS A 22 19.12 5.27 -8.30
N ARG A 23 18.35 5.60 -9.34
CA ARG A 23 17.23 4.78 -9.83
C ARG A 23 17.75 3.51 -10.51
N THR A 24 17.79 2.40 -9.77
CA THR A 24 18.28 1.08 -10.27
C THR A 24 17.17 0.01 -10.33
N LEU A 25 15.99 0.29 -9.80
CA LEU A 25 14.87 -0.64 -9.75
C LEU A 25 14.16 -0.70 -11.11
N GLY A 26 14.28 -1.85 -11.79
CA GLY A 26 13.52 -2.16 -13.00
C GLY A 26 12.13 -2.73 -12.70
N PRO A 27 11.31 -2.99 -13.74
CA PRO A 27 9.93 -3.45 -13.59
C PRO A 27 9.80 -4.75 -12.79
N LEU A 28 10.68 -5.73 -13.04
CA LEU A 28 10.68 -7.01 -12.31
C LEU A 28 10.99 -6.82 -10.82
N ASN A 29 11.93 -5.93 -10.49
CA ASN A 29 12.28 -5.67 -9.09
C ASN A 29 11.09 -5.06 -8.34
N LEU A 30 10.35 -4.15 -8.99
CA LEU A 30 9.15 -3.54 -8.41
C LEU A 30 8.03 -4.56 -8.18
N ILE A 31 7.81 -5.49 -9.13
CA ILE A 31 6.84 -6.58 -8.98
C ILE A 31 7.22 -7.47 -7.79
N LEU A 32 8.50 -7.87 -7.69
CA LEU A 32 8.98 -8.71 -6.60
C LEU A 32 8.84 -8.02 -5.23
N ILE A 33 9.12 -6.72 -5.14
CA ILE A 33 8.87 -5.94 -3.93
C ILE A 33 7.38 -5.96 -3.57
N GLY A 34 6.49 -5.74 -4.55
CA GLY A 34 5.05 -5.81 -4.33
C GLY A 34 4.59 -7.16 -3.79
N ILE A 35 5.04 -8.26 -4.40
CA ILE A 35 4.74 -9.62 -3.92
C ILE A 35 5.24 -9.82 -2.49
N GLY A 36 6.46 -9.39 -2.18
CA GLY A 36 7.06 -9.52 -0.85
C GLY A 36 6.33 -8.73 0.25
N ILE A 37 5.72 -7.60 -0.09
CA ILE A 37 4.92 -6.79 0.86
C ILE A 37 3.53 -7.40 1.07
N ILE A 38 2.92 -7.98 0.03
CA ILE A 38 1.55 -8.52 0.09
C ILE A 38 1.50 -9.90 0.78
N ILE A 39 2.46 -10.79 0.49
CA ILE A 39 2.47 -12.14 1.07
C ILE A 39 3.06 -12.08 2.47
N GLY A 40 2.21 -12.20 3.50
CA GLY A 40 2.64 -12.17 4.89
C GLY A 40 1.62 -12.72 5.87
N ALA A 41 1.59 -12.12 7.07
CA ALA A 41 0.77 -12.56 8.21
C ALA A 41 -0.71 -12.80 7.88
N GLY A 42 -1.30 -11.98 7.00
CA GLY A 42 -2.69 -12.15 6.58
C GLY A 42 -2.96 -13.48 5.87
N LEU A 43 -2.07 -13.91 4.97
CA LEU A 43 -2.23 -15.17 4.26
C LEU A 43 -1.97 -16.36 5.20
N PHE A 44 -0.92 -16.28 6.02
CA PHE A 44 -0.50 -17.42 6.84
C PHE A 44 -1.38 -17.62 8.08
N SER A 45 -1.70 -16.56 8.83
CA SER A 45 -2.45 -16.65 10.09
C SER A 45 -3.96 -16.45 9.89
N LEU A 46 -4.36 -15.35 9.24
CA LEU A 46 -5.78 -15.00 9.14
C LEU A 46 -6.60 -15.96 8.27
N THR A 47 -6.00 -16.58 7.24
CA THR A 47 -6.70 -17.57 6.40
C THR A 47 -7.25 -18.74 7.20
N GLY A 48 -6.48 -19.24 8.18
CA GLY A 48 -6.91 -20.35 9.04
C GLY A 48 -8.09 -19.98 9.92
N ILE A 49 -8.08 -18.77 10.50
CA ILE A 49 -9.18 -18.22 11.30
C ILE A 49 -10.42 -17.99 10.42
N ALA A 50 -10.24 -17.40 9.23
CA ALA A 50 -11.31 -17.19 8.26
C ALA A 50 -11.98 -18.49 7.81
N ALA A 51 -11.19 -19.54 7.55
CA ALA A 51 -11.71 -20.86 7.21
C ALA A 51 -12.39 -21.54 8.42
N GLY A 52 -11.76 -21.52 9.60
CA GLY A 52 -12.26 -22.25 10.77
C GLY A 52 -13.49 -21.63 11.44
N GLN A 53 -13.60 -20.29 11.45
CA GLN A 53 -14.60 -19.59 12.25
C GLN A 53 -15.62 -18.78 11.44
N HIS A 54 -15.36 -18.49 10.16
CA HIS A 54 -16.22 -17.60 9.37
C HIS A 54 -16.81 -18.25 8.12
N SER A 55 -15.98 -18.72 7.20
CA SER A 55 -16.40 -19.14 5.84
C SER A 55 -16.32 -20.65 5.60
N GLY A 56 -15.68 -21.43 6.46
CA GLY A 56 -15.55 -22.88 6.24
C GLY A 56 -14.85 -23.20 4.91
N PRO A 57 -15.28 -24.27 4.21
CA PRO A 57 -14.80 -24.59 2.87
C PRO A 57 -15.04 -23.50 1.81
N ALA A 58 -15.96 -22.56 2.07
CA ALA A 58 -16.27 -21.46 1.15
C ALA A 58 -15.27 -20.29 1.25
N VAL A 59 -14.22 -20.39 2.07
CA VAL A 59 -13.19 -19.35 2.22
C VAL A 59 -12.57 -18.94 0.86
N THR A 60 -12.45 -19.87 -0.09
CA THR A 60 -11.97 -19.60 -1.45
C THR A 60 -12.86 -18.59 -2.18
N ILE A 61 -14.18 -18.67 -2.00
CA ILE A 61 -15.14 -17.72 -2.60
C ILE A 61 -14.97 -16.34 -1.96
N SER A 62 -14.80 -16.28 -0.64
CA SER A 62 -14.52 -15.03 0.08
C SER A 62 -13.24 -14.35 -0.43
N PHE A 63 -12.17 -15.12 -0.67
CA PHE A 63 -10.93 -14.61 -1.26
C PHE A 63 -11.11 -14.12 -2.70
N LEU A 64 -11.92 -14.80 -3.53
CA LEU A 64 -12.20 -14.34 -4.89
C LEU A 64 -12.92 -12.99 -4.92
N ILE A 65 -13.91 -12.81 -4.03
CA ILE A 65 -14.64 -11.54 -3.91
C ILE A 65 -13.71 -10.43 -3.43
N ALA A 66 -12.88 -10.70 -2.41
CA ALA A 66 -11.89 -9.75 -1.92
C ALA A 66 -10.85 -9.39 -3.01
N ALA A 67 -10.35 -10.37 -3.77
CA ALA A 67 -9.40 -10.17 -4.84
C ALA A 67 -9.98 -9.30 -5.97
N LEU A 68 -11.27 -9.45 -6.29
CA LEU A 68 -11.94 -8.61 -7.27
C LEU A 68 -11.99 -7.14 -6.81
N GLY A 69 -12.35 -6.91 -5.54
CA GLY A 69 -12.33 -5.56 -4.94
C GLY A 69 -10.93 -4.93 -4.96
N CYS A 70 -9.92 -5.70 -4.54
CA CYS A 70 -8.52 -5.26 -4.58
C CYS A 70 -8.03 -4.95 -6.00
N THR A 71 -8.49 -5.71 -7.02
CA THR A 71 -8.11 -5.48 -8.41
C THR A 71 -8.61 -4.11 -8.90
N PHE A 72 -9.85 -3.76 -8.61
CA PHE A 72 -10.38 -2.44 -8.97
C PHE A 72 -9.62 -1.31 -8.27
N ALA A 73 -9.32 -1.46 -6.98
CA ALA A 73 -8.50 -0.49 -6.25
C ALA A 73 -7.09 -0.38 -6.86
N ALA A 74 -6.44 -1.50 -7.16
CA ALA A 74 -5.10 -1.54 -7.73
C ALA A 74 -5.03 -0.85 -9.11
N LEU A 75 -6.06 -0.96 -9.94
CA LEU A 75 -6.14 -0.25 -11.23
C LEU A 75 -6.18 1.28 -11.04
N CYS A 76 -6.95 1.79 -10.07
CA CYS A 76 -6.95 3.22 -9.75
C CYS A 76 -5.57 3.68 -9.26
N TYR A 77 -4.91 2.89 -8.40
CA TYR A 77 -3.55 3.20 -7.94
C TYR A 77 -2.51 3.14 -9.07
N ALA A 78 -2.68 2.24 -10.03
CA ALA A 78 -1.82 2.17 -11.21
C ALA A 78 -1.94 3.43 -12.07
N GLU A 79 -3.15 3.93 -12.28
CA GLU A 79 -3.40 5.19 -12.99
C GLU A 79 -2.76 6.38 -12.27
N PHE A 80 -2.94 6.49 -10.95
CA PHE A 80 -2.32 7.56 -10.16
C PHE A 80 -0.79 7.50 -10.17
N SER A 81 -0.22 6.29 -10.09
CA SER A 81 1.24 6.10 -10.11
C SER A 81 1.85 6.43 -11.48
N ALA A 82 1.10 6.23 -12.57
CA ALA A 82 1.50 6.62 -13.92
C ALA A 82 1.38 8.14 -14.14
N MET A 83 0.35 8.78 -13.56
CA MET A 83 0.10 10.22 -13.72
C MET A 83 1.01 11.08 -12.84
N ILE A 84 1.34 10.61 -11.63
CA ILE A 84 2.14 11.33 -10.64
C ILE A 84 3.31 10.43 -10.21
N PRO A 85 4.37 10.31 -11.04
CA PRO A 85 5.49 9.38 -10.83
C PRO A 85 6.49 9.89 -9.76
N VAL A 86 5.96 10.19 -8.58
CA VAL A 86 6.71 10.65 -7.40
C VAL A 86 6.77 9.55 -6.36
N ALA A 87 7.81 9.53 -5.53
CA ALA A 87 7.86 8.63 -4.39
C ALA A 87 6.77 9.04 -3.38
N GLY A 88 5.65 8.33 -3.38
CA GLY A 88 4.47 8.66 -2.58
C GLY A 88 3.43 7.56 -2.57
N SER A 89 2.46 7.68 -1.65
CA SER A 89 1.31 6.77 -1.50
C SER A 89 0.01 7.59 -1.52
N ALA A 90 -1.10 7.03 -1.01
CA ALA A 90 -2.44 7.63 -1.01
C ALA A 90 -2.48 9.08 -0.47
N TYR A 91 -1.65 9.39 0.52
CA TYR A 91 -1.47 10.76 1.04
C TYR A 91 -1.11 11.75 -0.06
N THR A 92 -0.06 11.44 -0.84
CA THR A 92 0.45 12.33 -1.89
C THR A 92 -0.58 12.51 -3.01
N TYR A 93 -1.27 11.44 -3.39
CA TYR A 93 -2.33 11.49 -4.40
C TYR A 93 -3.53 12.33 -3.94
N SER A 94 -3.92 12.21 -2.68
CA SER A 94 -5.01 12.98 -2.08
C SER A 94 -4.64 14.45 -1.91
N TYR A 95 -3.38 14.74 -1.59
CA TYR A 95 -2.89 16.12 -1.48
C TYR A 95 -2.90 16.83 -2.84
N ALA A 96 -2.56 16.11 -3.92
CA ALA A 96 -2.60 16.64 -5.28
C ALA A 96 -4.04 16.86 -5.79
N THR A 97 -4.97 15.96 -5.47
CA THR A 97 -6.33 15.95 -6.06
C THR A 97 -7.37 16.67 -5.19
N MET A 98 -7.45 16.37 -3.90
CA MET A 98 -8.51 16.79 -2.97
C MET A 98 -8.09 17.92 -2.03
N GLY A 99 -6.79 18.12 -1.82
CA GLY A 99 -6.21 19.18 -1.02
C GLY A 99 -5.91 18.79 0.43
N GLU A 100 -5.37 19.75 1.18
CA GLU A 100 -4.70 19.52 2.47
C GLU A 100 -5.54 18.81 3.54
N LEU A 101 -6.81 19.15 3.73
CA LEU A 101 -7.63 18.57 4.80
C LEU A 101 -7.83 17.05 4.61
N PHE A 102 -8.21 16.63 3.40
CA PHE A 102 -8.41 15.22 3.08
C PHE A 102 -7.09 14.44 3.11
N ALA A 103 -6.02 15.07 2.59
CA ALA A 103 -4.69 14.49 2.67
C ALA A 103 -4.24 14.30 4.12
N TRP A 104 -4.46 15.28 5.00
CA TRP A 104 -4.11 15.19 6.41
C TRP A 104 -4.85 14.04 7.10
N ILE A 105 -6.16 13.90 6.86
CA ILE A 105 -6.96 12.77 7.40
C ILE A 105 -6.38 11.44 6.93
N ILE A 106 -6.12 11.28 5.63
CA ILE A 106 -5.55 10.06 5.06
C ILE A 106 -4.13 9.81 5.57
N GLY A 107 -3.35 10.86 5.82
CA GLY A 107 -2.00 10.74 6.39
C GLY A 107 -2.03 10.13 7.80
N TRP A 108 -2.94 10.59 8.65
CA TRP A 108 -3.13 10.00 9.98
C TRP A 108 -3.69 8.58 9.93
N ASP A 109 -4.63 8.33 9.03
CA ASP A 109 -5.18 6.99 8.79
C ASP A 109 -4.08 5.99 8.38
N LEU A 110 -3.27 6.34 7.37
CA LEU A 110 -2.13 5.53 6.94
C LEU A 110 -1.12 5.28 8.06
N MET A 111 -0.83 6.29 8.89
CA MET A 111 0.11 6.11 9.99
C MET A 111 -0.40 5.08 11.01
N LEU A 112 -1.69 5.12 11.33
CA LEU A 112 -2.33 4.13 12.21
C LEU A 112 -2.41 2.76 11.54
N GLU A 113 -2.77 2.71 10.25
CA GLU A 113 -2.83 1.48 9.47
C GLU A 113 -1.48 0.75 9.44
N TYR A 114 -0.38 1.47 9.13
CA TYR A 114 0.96 0.88 9.13
C TYR A 114 1.42 0.45 10.52
N ALA A 115 1.10 1.20 11.57
CA ALA A 115 1.46 0.85 12.95
C ALA A 115 0.73 -0.43 13.42
N VAL A 116 -0.59 -0.49 13.20
CA VAL A 116 -1.42 -1.66 13.56
C VAL A 116 -1.07 -2.85 12.66
N GLY A 117 -0.79 -2.61 11.38
CA GLY A 117 -0.34 -3.63 10.43
C GLY A 117 0.98 -4.26 10.88
N ALA A 118 1.98 -3.45 11.22
CA ALA A 118 3.27 -3.93 11.72
C ALA A 118 3.13 -4.74 13.02
N ALA A 119 2.30 -4.27 13.97
CA ALA A 119 2.01 -5.00 15.20
C ALA A 119 1.34 -6.35 14.92
N THR A 120 0.35 -6.38 14.01
CA THR A 120 -0.35 -7.60 13.59
C THR A 120 0.60 -8.61 12.96
N VAL A 121 1.52 -8.14 12.09
CA VAL A 121 2.55 -8.99 11.48
C VAL A 121 3.48 -9.58 12.54
N ALA A 122 3.93 -8.77 13.50
CA ALA A 122 4.79 -9.23 14.59
C ALA A 122 4.11 -10.30 15.46
N ILE A 123 2.84 -10.09 15.85
CA ILE A 123 2.04 -11.06 16.62
C ILE A 123 1.89 -12.36 15.84
N SER A 124 1.51 -12.28 14.56
CA SER A 124 1.38 -13.46 13.71
C SER A 124 2.68 -14.24 13.62
N TRP A 125 3.83 -13.58 13.52
CA TRP A 125 5.13 -14.26 13.48
C TRP A 125 5.47 -14.93 14.81
N SER A 126 5.17 -14.29 15.95
CA SER A 126 5.41 -14.90 17.27
C SER A 126 4.61 -16.19 17.51
N GLN A 127 3.42 -16.32 16.91
CA GLN A 127 2.61 -17.54 16.98
C GLN A 127 3.23 -18.72 16.22
N TYR A 128 4.05 -18.46 15.21
CA TYR A 128 4.76 -19.53 14.48
C TYR A 128 6.04 -19.99 15.18
N LEU A 129 6.61 -19.12 16.04
CA LEU A 129 7.86 -19.40 16.75
C LEU A 129 7.66 -19.99 18.14
N THR A 130 6.41 -20.06 18.63
CA THR A 130 6.05 -20.63 19.93
C THR A 130 5.29 -21.93 19.73
#